data_AF-A0A3N4SER0-F1
#
_entry.id   AF-A0A3N4SER0-F1
#
_cell.length_a   1.000
_cell.length_b   1.000
_cell.length_c   1.000
_cell.angle_alpha   90.00
_cell.angle_beta   90.00
_cell.angle_gamma   90.00
#
_symmetry.space_group_name_H-M   'P 1'
#
loop_
_entity.id
_entity.type
_entity.pdbx_description
1 polymer ?
#
loop_
_entity_poly.entity_id
_entity_poly.type
_entity_poly.pdbx_seq_one_letter_code
_entity_poly.pdbx_strand_id
1 'polypeptide(L)'
;MADRLKVDGSELDKFFKDLTRARNSFVALQKVLHDPGVNGLGTGDLDDACDRFQEDWHHGAKEIAEQIGELTEITRKAKDDFHEVDVALERALEKARRKGGSQ
;
A
#
# COMPACT_ATOMS: atom_id res chain seq x y z
N MET A 1 25.55 -7.94 12.88
CA MET A 1 24.21 -7.44 13.22
C MET A 1 23.67 -6.40 12.22
N ALA A 2 24.52 -5.78 11.39
CA ALA A 2 24.08 -4.75 10.43
C ALA A 2 23.17 -5.26 9.29
N ASP A 3 23.39 -6.46 8.74
CA ASP A 3 22.63 -6.91 7.55
C ASP A 3 21.25 -7.51 7.84
N ARG A 4 20.93 -7.82 9.11
CA ARG A 4 19.63 -8.42 9.50
C ARG A 4 18.63 -7.43 10.10
N LEU A 5 19.08 -6.24 10.46
CA LEU A 5 18.24 -5.14 10.98
C LEU A 5 18.03 -4.03 9.96
N LYS A 6 18.81 -4.03 8.87
CA LYS A 6 18.61 -3.10 7.76
C LYS A 6 17.36 -3.51 7.00
N VAL A 7 16.22 -2.95 7.41
CA VAL A 7 15.05 -2.89 6.55
C VAL A 7 15.52 -2.32 5.22
N ASP A 8 15.41 -3.09 4.15
CA ASP A 8 15.75 -2.60 2.84
C ASP A 8 14.71 -1.55 2.44
N GLY A 9 15.00 -0.30 2.82
CA GLY A 9 14.15 0.84 2.51
C GLY A 9 13.88 0.97 1.02
N SER A 10 14.74 0.41 0.16
CA SER A 10 14.54 0.41 -1.29
C SER A 10 13.50 -0.63 -1.74
N GLU A 11 13.45 -1.80 -1.11
CA GLU A 11 12.42 -2.81 -1.36
C GLU A 11 11.06 -2.38 -0.78
N LEU A 12 11.03 -1.72 0.39
CA LEU A 12 9.80 -1.11 0.91
C LEU A 12 9.28 0.02 0.02
N ASP A 13 10.16 0.88 -0.50
CA ASP A 13 9.76 1.94 -1.43
C ASP A 13 9.26 1.38 -2.76
N LYS A 14 9.84 0.26 -3.22
CA LYS A 14 9.37 -0.46 -4.40
C LYS A 14 7.99 -1.09 -4.17
N PHE A 15 7.80 -1.74 -3.02
CA PHE A 15 6.51 -2.28 -2.60
C PHE A 15 5.43 -1.20 -2.52
N PHE A 16 5.75 -0.01 -1.98
CA PHE A 16 4.87 1.16 -1.96
C PHE A 16 4.44 1.59 -3.38
N LYS A 17 5.39 1.65 -4.32
CA LYS A 17 5.10 2.00 -5.72
C LYS A 17 4.21 0.97 -6.38
N ASP A 18 4.42 -0.32 -6.12
CA ASP A 18 3.63 -1.41 -6.69
C ASP A 18 2.19 -1.40 -6.14
N LEU A 19 2.02 -1.21 -4.82
CA LEU A 19 0.70 -1.04 -4.20
C LEU A 19 -0.05 0.17 -4.74
N THR A 20 0.64 1.31 -4.88
CA THR A 20 0.04 2.54 -5.45
C THR A 20 -0.38 2.33 -6.90
N ARG A 21 0.44 1.62 -7.69
CA ARG A 21 0.12 1.27 -9.09
C ARG A 21 -1.11 0.37 -9.15
N ALA A 22 -1.18 -0.68 -8.32
CA ALA A 22 -2.33 -1.57 -8.24
C ALA A 22 -3.63 -0.79 -7.95
N ARG A 23 -3.62 0.08 -6.94
CA ARG A 23 -4.74 0.97 -6.62
C ARG A 23 -5.16 1.82 -7.83
N ASN A 24 -4.20 2.46 -8.50
CA ASN A 24 -4.50 3.30 -9.67
C ASN A 24 -5.07 2.49 -10.84
N SER A 25 -4.59 1.26 -11.06
CA SER A 25 -5.14 0.33 -12.06
C SER A 25 -6.57 -0.07 -11.74
N PHE A 26 -6.91 -0.33 -10.47
CA PHE A 26 -8.28 -0.63 -10.05
C PHE A 26 -9.22 0.57 -10.30
N VAL A 27 -8.80 1.78 -9.92
CA VAL A 27 -9.59 3.00 -10.18
C VAL A 27 -9.77 3.26 -11.67
N ALA A 28 -8.75 2.98 -12.50
CA ALA A 28 -8.85 3.12 -13.95
C ALA A 28 -9.83 2.11 -14.55
N LEU A 29 -9.77 0.84 -14.13
CA LEU A 29 -10.73 -0.20 -14.51
C LEU A 29 -12.16 0.16 -14.14
N GLN A 30 -12.36 0.69 -12.92
CA GLN A 30 -13.67 1.17 -12.46
C GLN A 30 -14.25 2.24 -13.40
N LYS A 31 -13.44 3.19 -13.87
CA LYS A 31 -13.89 4.21 -14.83
C LYS A 31 -14.29 3.63 -16.18
N VAL A 32 -13.55 2.62 -16.66
CA VAL A 32 -13.87 1.94 -17.93
C VAL A 32 -15.18 1.16 -17.82
N LEU A 33 -15.41 0.48 -16.70
CA LEU A 33 -16.64 -0.28 -16.48
C LEU A 33 -17.87 0.61 -16.21
N HIS A 34 -17.66 1.84 -15.76
CA HIS A 34 -18.71 2.84 -15.59
C HIS A 34 -19.06 3.58 -16.89
N ASP A 35 -18.19 3.55 -17.91
CA ASP A 35 -18.54 4.04 -19.24
C ASP A 35 -19.67 3.14 -19.78
N PRO A 36 -20.81 3.69 -20.20
CA PRO A 36 -22.11 3.04 -20.09
C PRO A 36 -22.08 1.66 -20.72
N GLY A 37 -22.14 0.65 -19.86
CA GLY A 37 -22.33 -0.73 -20.25
C GLY A 37 -23.60 -0.80 -21.08
N VAL A 38 -23.42 -0.96 -22.40
CA VAL A 38 -24.34 -1.62 -23.31
C VAL A 38 -25.84 -1.36 -23.05
N ASN A 39 -26.23 -0.09 -22.89
CA ASN A 39 -27.63 0.32 -23.03
C ASN A 39 -28.09 -0.10 -24.44
N GLY A 40 -28.71 -1.28 -24.58
CA GLY A 40 -29.18 -1.79 -25.88
C GLY A 40 -28.98 -3.28 -26.18
N LEU A 41 -28.65 -4.17 -25.22
CA LEU A 41 -28.57 -5.61 -25.51
C LEU A 41 -29.93 -6.34 -25.53
N GLY A 42 -31.02 -5.69 -25.11
CA GLY A 42 -32.39 -6.05 -25.51
C GLY A 42 -33.09 -7.11 -24.65
N THR A 43 -32.57 -7.47 -23.48
CA THR A 43 -33.27 -8.31 -22.49
C THR A 43 -33.05 -7.76 -21.09
N GLY A 44 -34.11 -7.34 -20.40
CA GLY A 44 -34.03 -6.70 -19.08
C GLY A 44 -33.26 -7.50 -18.02
N ASP A 45 -33.29 -8.84 -18.09
CA ASP A 45 -32.52 -9.70 -17.18
C ASP A 45 -30.99 -9.57 -17.36
N LEU A 46 -30.53 -9.25 -18.57
CA LEU A 46 -29.11 -9.05 -18.86
C LEU A 46 -28.66 -7.67 -18.38
N ASP A 47 -29.51 -6.65 -18.55
CA ASP A 47 -29.25 -5.31 -18.06
C ASP A 47 -29.18 -5.32 -16.52
N ASP A 48 -30.12 -5.98 -15.84
CA ASP A 48 -30.12 -6.14 -14.37
C ASP A 48 -28.89 -6.92 -13.86
N ALA A 49 -28.45 -7.95 -14.57
CA ALA A 49 -27.26 -8.71 -14.21
C ALA A 49 -25.97 -7.90 -14.41
N CYS A 50 -25.92 -7.09 -15.48
CA CYS A 50 -24.82 -6.15 -15.73
C CYS A 50 -24.75 -5.07 -14.65
N ASP A 51 -25.89 -4.49 -14.24
CA ASP A 51 -25.95 -3.47 -13.19
C ASP A 51 -25.47 -4.03 -11.85
N ARG A 52 -25.97 -5.21 -11.45
CA ARG A 52 -25.51 -5.88 -10.21
C ARG A 52 -24.03 -6.21 -10.25
N PHE A 53 -23.53 -6.72 -11.38
CA PHE A 53 -22.11 -6.99 -11.54
C PHE A 53 -21.29 -5.71 -11.41
N GLN A 54 -21.73 -4.59 -11.99
CA GLN A 54 -21.06 -3.30 -11.87
C GLN A 54 -21.05 -2.80 -10.42
N GLU A 55 -22.15 -2.92 -9.68
CA GLU A 55 -22.24 -2.54 -8.27
C GLU A 55 -21.33 -3.39 -7.37
N ASP A 56 -21.41 -4.72 -7.48
CA ASP A 56 -20.60 -5.65 -6.70
C ASP A 56 -19.11 -5.45 -7.01
N TRP A 57 -18.77 -5.26 -8.28
CA TRP A 57 -17.41 -4.98 -8.72
C TRP A 57 -16.90 -3.63 -8.18
N HIS A 58 -17.75 -2.60 -8.20
CA HIS A 58 -17.40 -1.29 -7.66
C HIS A 58 -17.11 -1.37 -6.16
N HIS A 59 -17.98 -2.05 -5.40
CA HIS A 59 -17.79 -2.24 -3.97
C HIS A 59 -16.50 -3.02 -3.69
N GLY A 60 -16.29 -4.15 -4.35
CA GLY A 60 -15.07 -4.95 -4.18
C GLY A 60 -13.79 -4.19 -4.54
N ALA A 61 -13.80 -3.41 -5.63
CA ALA A 61 -12.66 -2.58 -6.02
C ALA A 61 -12.36 -1.48 -4.99
N LYS A 62 -13.39 -0.88 -4.40
CA LYS A 62 -13.25 0.12 -3.34
C LYS A 62 -12.65 -0.49 -2.07
N GLU A 63 -13.16 -1.63 -1.61
CA GLU A 63 -12.63 -2.34 -0.44
C GLU A 63 -11.16 -2.72 -0.62
N ILE A 64 -10.79 -3.24 -1.80
CA ILE A 64 -9.39 -3.56 -2.14
C ILE A 64 -8.52 -2.30 -2.09
N ALA A 65 -8.99 -1.17 -2.62
CA ALA A 65 -8.26 0.08 -2.60
C ALA A 65 -8.05 0.61 -1.16
N GLU A 66 -9.05 0.49 -0.29
CA GLU A 66 -8.96 0.87 1.12
C GLU A 66 -7.95 -0.02 1.86
N GLN A 67 -8.02 -1.34 1.71
CA GLN A 67 -7.06 -2.28 2.31
C GLN A 67 -5.62 -2.03 1.85
N ILE A 68 -5.42 -1.72 0.56
CA ILE A 68 -4.11 -1.33 0.04
C ILE A 68 -3.61 -0.05 0.73
N GLY A 69 -4.49 0.93 0.96
CA GLY A 69 -4.17 2.15 1.70
C GLY A 69 -3.74 1.87 3.14
N GLU A 70 -4.50 1.05 3.86
CA GLU A 70 -4.18 0.66 5.24
C GLU A 70 -2.85 -0.08 5.34
N LEU A 71 -2.62 -1.07 4.46
CA LEU A 71 -1.37 -1.82 4.42
C LEU A 71 -0.18 -0.91 4.13
N THR A 72 -0.38 0.08 3.26
CA THR A 72 0.62 1.10 2.93
C THR A 72 1.00 1.93 4.16
N GLU A 73 0.01 2.40 4.92
CA GLU A 73 0.26 3.18 6.14
C GLU A 73 0.93 2.36 7.25
N ILE A 74 0.49 1.12 7.47
CA ILE A 74 1.12 0.21 8.45
C ILE A 74 2.59 0.00 8.09
N THR A 75 2.88 -0.24 6.82
CA THR A 75 4.25 -0.46 6.33
C THR A 75 5.12 0.78 6.48
N ARG A 76 4.57 1.98 6.17
CA ARG A 76 5.26 3.26 6.37
C ARG A 76 5.62 3.47 7.84
N LYS A 77 4.66 3.24 8.73
CA LYS A 77 4.88 3.34 10.17
C LYS A 77 5.97 2.38 10.66
N ALA A 78 5.94 1.13 10.20
CA ALA A 78 6.98 0.16 10.53
C ALA A 78 8.38 0.64 10.10
N LYS A 79 8.51 1.19 8.88
CA LYS A 79 9.77 1.78 8.38
C LYS A 79 10.27 2.90 9.28
N ASP A 80 9.37 3.82 9.66
CA ASP A 80 9.69 4.96 10.52
C ASP A 80 10.14 4.49 11.92
N ASP A 81 9.44 3.51 12.51
CA ASP A 81 9.77 2.93 13.82
C ASP A 81 11.15 2.25 13.79
N PHE A 82 11.48 1.48 12.74
CA PHE A 82 12.80 0.87 12.58
C PHE A 82 13.90 1.92 12.46
N HIS A 83 13.67 2.98 11.68
CA HIS A 83 14.62 4.07 11.54
C HIS A 83 14.87 4.80 12.87
N GLU A 84 13.82 5.04 13.66
CA GLU A 84 13.95 5.65 14.98
C GLU A 84 14.82 4.80 15.91
N VAL A 85 14.59 3.48 15.94
CA VAL A 85 15.38 2.54 16.75
C VAL A 85 16.85 2.54 16.33
N ASP A 86 17.14 2.50 15.03
CA ASP A 86 18.51 2.55 14.51
C ASP A 86 19.22 3.84 14.93
N VAL A 87 18.57 5.00 14.76
CA VAL A 87 19.14 6.31 15.16
C VAL A 87 19.35 6.39 16.68
N ALA A 88 18.42 5.87 17.48
CA ALA A 88 18.55 5.83 18.92
C ALA A 88 19.73 4.94 19.37
N LEU A 89 19.90 3.78 18.72
CA LEU A 89 20.99 2.85 18.98
C LEU A 89 22.35 3.44 18.60
N GLU A 90 22.47 4.05 17.42
CA GLU A 90 23.69 4.75 16.98
C GLU A 90 24.10 5.83 17.98
N ARG A 91 23.17 6.68 18.40
CA ARG A 91 23.41 7.73 19.41
C ARG A 91 23.84 7.16 20.76
N ALA A 92 23.27 6.03 21.18
CA ALA A 92 23.64 5.37 22.43
C ALA A 92 25.07 4.80 22.36
N LEU A 93 25.42 4.17 21.24
CA LEU A 93 26.76 3.64 20.99
C LEU A 93 27.82 4.74 20.92
N GLU A 94 27.53 5.86 20.25
CA GLU A 94 28.43 7.04 20.21
C GLU A 94 28.67 7.61 21.61
N LYS A 95 27.61 7.77 22.43
CA LYS A 95 27.73 8.22 23.82
C LYS A 95 28.58 7.26 24.67
N ALA A 96 28.39 5.96 24.51
CA ALA A 96 29.17 4.95 25.20
C ALA A 96 30.65 5.00 24.81
N ARG A 97 30.95 5.12 23.51
CA ARG A 97 32.32 5.23 22.99
C ARG A 97 33.01 6.51 23.50
N ARG A 98 32.28 7.62 23.58
CA ARG A 98 32.81 8.89 24.11
C ARG A 98 33.09 8.84 25.61
N LYS A 99 32.33 8.05 26.38
CA LYS A 99 32.59 7.81 27.82
C LYS A 99 33.71 6.79 28.07
N GLY A 100 33.86 5.79 27.22
CA GLY A 100 34.90 4.76 27.35
C GLY A 100 36.29 5.19 26.88
N GLY A 101 36.41 6.26 26.09
CA GLY A 101 37.70 6.80 25.61
C GLY A 101 38.33 7.87 26.51
N SER A 102 37.78 8.13 27.70
CA SER A 102 38.33 9.07 28.70
C SER A 102 39.01 8.35 29.88
N GLN A 103 39.58 7.16 29.64
CA GLN A 103 40.35 6.42 30.64
C GLN A 103 41.70 6.01 30.09
#